data_AF-A0A151IIH7-F1
#
_entry.id   AF-A0A151IIH7-F1
#
_cell.length_a   1.000
_cell.length_b   1.000
_cell.length_c   1.000
_cell.angle_alpha   90.00
_cell.angle_beta   90.00
_cell.angle_gamma   90.00
#
_symmetry.space_group_name_H-M   'P 1'
#
loop_
_entity.id
_entity.type
_entity.pdbx_description
1 polymer ?
#
loop_
_entity_poly.entity_id
_entity_poly.type
_entity_poly.pdbx_seq_one_letter_code
_entity_poly.pdbx_strand_id
1 'polypeptide(L)'
;MMNRLEAFEMWCYRRILRISWIDHVTNESVLRRMHASRKLLATVKRRKLEYFGHMLRGPKYELLQIIMKGKIEGKRRIGRKNLSWLRNIRTWSGLNVEELFRVASDREQYKELVDGLLRSE
;
A
#
# COMPACT_ATOMS: atom_id res chain seq x y z
N MET A 1 5.15 1.45 8.76
CA MET A 1 4.27 2.37 7.99
C MET A 1 2.82 1.92 8.10
N MET A 2 2.54 0.62 7.93
CA MET A 2 1.24 -0.03 8.22
C MET A 2 0.57 0.49 9.50
N ASN A 3 1.21 0.32 10.65
CA ASN A 3 0.62 0.67 11.96
C ASN A 3 0.29 2.16 12.10
N ARG A 4 0.95 3.04 11.33
CA ARG A 4 0.69 4.50 11.37
C ARG A 4 -0.57 4.86 10.59
N LEU A 5 -0.86 4.17 9.48
CA LEU A 5 -2.09 4.39 8.72
C LEU A 5 -3.31 3.86 9.49
N GLU A 6 -3.17 2.71 10.13
CA GLU A 6 -4.24 2.18 10.98
C GLU A 6 -4.47 3.06 12.22
N ALA A 7 -3.40 3.55 12.85
CA ALA A 7 -3.53 4.51 13.94
C ALA A 7 -4.19 5.82 13.48
N PHE A 8 -3.86 6.30 12.28
CA PHE A 8 -4.49 7.47 11.68
C PHE A 8 -5.98 7.25 11.42
N GLU A 9 -6.36 6.10 10.84
CA GLU A 9 -7.77 5.73 10.62
C GLU A 9 -8.54 5.68 11.95
N MET A 10 -7.95 5.10 12.98
CA MET A 10 -8.54 5.09 14.34
C MET A 10 -8.63 6.49 14.95
N TRP A 11 -7.65 7.35 14.71
CA TRP A 11 -7.68 8.74 15.17
C TRP A 11 -8.81 9.53 14.48
N CYS A 12 -8.99 9.35 13.17
CA CYS A 12 -10.11 9.92 12.42
C CYS A 12 -11.46 9.48 13.01
N TYR A 13 -11.65 8.19 13.28
CA TYR A 13 -12.90 7.69 13.88
C TYR A 13 -13.17 8.27 15.27
N ARG A 14 -12.15 8.36 16.12
CA ARG A 14 -12.29 9.01 17.44
C ARG A 14 -12.69 10.47 17.33
N ARG A 15 -12.13 11.20 16.37
CA ARG A 15 -12.47 12.61 16.10
C ARG A 15 -13.91 12.77 15.60
N ILE A 16 -14.35 11.91 14.69
CA ILE A 16 -15.73 11.90 14.17
C ILE A 16 -16.72 11.65 15.32
N LEU A 17 -16.45 10.66 16.17
CA LEU A 17 -17.27 10.33 17.33
C LEU A 17 -17.08 11.26 18.53
N ARG A 18 -16.20 12.27 18.43
CA ARG A 18 -15.85 13.21 19.50
C ARG A 18 -15.43 12.53 20.81
N ILE A 19 -14.73 11.40 20.72
CA ILE A 19 -14.25 10.64 21.88
C ILE A 19 -13.03 11.34 22.47
N SER A 20 -13.07 11.63 23.77
CA SER A 20 -11.93 12.17 24.51
C SER A 20 -10.88 11.10 24.75
N TRP A 21 -9.63 11.50 24.88
CA TRP A 21 -8.57 10.57 25.26
C TRP A 21 -8.74 10.06 26.70
N ILE A 22 -9.39 10.85 27.56
CA ILE A 22 -9.68 10.53 28.98
C ILE A 22 -10.66 9.36 29.08
N ASP A 23 -11.50 9.16 28.07
CA ASP A 23 -12.51 8.11 28.08
C ASP A 23 -11.89 6.70 27.95
N HIS A 24 -10.59 6.59 27.64
CA HIS A 24 -9.84 5.34 27.48
C HIS A 24 -10.55 4.26 26.62
N VAL A 25 -11.34 4.68 25.63
CA VAL A 25 -12.16 3.78 24.81
C VAL A 25 -11.29 2.91 23.90
N THR A 26 -11.53 1.60 23.95
CA THR A 26 -10.81 0.60 23.15
C THR A 26 -11.07 0.78 21.66
N ASN A 27 -10.10 0.40 20.82
CA ASN A 27 -10.24 0.48 19.37
C ASN A 27 -11.45 -0.33 18.85
N GLU A 28 -11.73 -1.48 19.45
CA GLU A 28 -12.87 -2.32 19.10
C GLU A 28 -14.21 -1.63 19.36
N SER A 29 -14.35 -0.95 20.49
CA SER A 29 -15.55 -0.16 20.79
C SER A 29 -15.73 0.99 19.80
N VAL A 30 -14.64 1.67 19.41
CA VAL A 30 -14.70 2.74 18.39
C VAL A 30 -15.20 2.19 17.06
N LEU A 31 -14.67 1.05 16.59
CA LEU A 31 -15.09 0.41 15.33
C LEU A 31 -16.55 -0.05 15.39
N ARG A 32 -16.99 -0.60 16.52
CA ARG A 32 -18.39 -1.01 16.74
C ARG A 32 -19.34 0.18 16.65
N ARG A 33 -19.01 1.31 17.29
CA ARG A 33 -19.80 2.55 17.23
C ARG A 33 -19.84 3.17 15.83
N MET A 34 -18.73 3.06 15.08
CA MET A 34 -18.68 3.52 13.68
C MET A 34 -19.41 2.58 12.70
N HIS A 35 -19.80 1.38 13.14
CA HIS A 35 -20.28 0.31 12.26
C HIS A 35 -19.33 0.05 11.08
N ALA A 36 -18.01 0.11 11.34
CA ALA A 36 -16.98 0.06 10.31
C ALA A 36 -15.86 -0.92 10.67
N SER A 37 -15.26 -1.52 9.64
CA SER A 37 -13.98 -2.21 9.71
C SER A 37 -12.86 -1.29 9.22
N ARG A 38 -11.61 -1.59 9.58
CA ARG A 38 -10.45 -0.89 9.01
C ARG A 38 -10.37 -1.18 7.51
N LYS A 39 -10.30 -0.13 6.70
CA LYS A 39 -10.32 -0.21 5.23
C LYS A 39 -9.25 0.65 4.58
N LEU A 40 -8.73 1.65 5.28
CA LEU A 40 -7.79 2.61 4.71
C LEU A 40 -6.52 1.93 4.18
N LEU A 41 -5.94 1.03 4.97
CA LEU A 41 -4.72 0.33 4.60
C LEU A 41 -4.90 -0.51 3.33
N ALA A 42 -5.93 -1.37 3.32
CA ALA A 42 -6.29 -2.20 2.17
C ALA A 42 -6.59 -1.35 0.92
N THR A 43 -7.26 -0.21 1.09
CA THR A 43 -7.57 0.72 0.00
C THR A 43 -6.30 1.34 -0.59
N VAL A 44 -5.38 1.79 0.26
CA VAL A 44 -4.09 2.35 -0.17
C VAL A 44 -3.23 1.30 -0.86
N LYS A 45 -3.20 0.07 -0.34
CA LYS A 45 -2.52 -1.05 -0.99
C LYS A 45 -3.09 -1.31 -2.38
N ARG A 46 -4.40 -1.50 -2.47
CA ARG A 46 -5.12 -1.77 -3.73
C ARG A 46 -4.78 -0.72 -4.78
N ARG A 47 -5.00 0.57 -4.47
CA ARG A 47 -4.73 1.67 -5.41
C ARG A 47 -3.27 1.73 -5.87
N LYS A 48 -2.32 1.49 -4.95
CA LYS A 48 -0.90 1.43 -5.30
C LYS A 48 -0.59 0.27 -6.25
N LEU A 49 -1.15 -0.90 -6.00
CA LEU A 49 -0.92 -2.07 -6.84
C LEU A 49 -1.59 -1.92 -8.21
N GLU A 50 -2.85 -1.48 -8.26
CA GLU A 50 -3.56 -1.22 -9.51
C GLU A 50 -2.80 -0.22 -10.39
N TYR A 51 -2.35 0.89 -9.79
CA TYR A 51 -1.59 1.90 -10.52
C TYR A 51 -0.24 1.37 -11.01
N PHE A 52 0.44 0.52 -10.24
CA PHE A 52 1.69 -0.10 -10.67
C PHE A 52 1.49 -1.00 -11.90
N GLY A 53 0.48 -1.88 -11.88
CA GLY A 53 0.16 -2.74 -13.02
C GLY A 53 -0.29 -1.93 -14.25
N HIS A 54 -1.10 -0.88 -14.04
CA HIS A 54 -1.53 0.01 -15.11
C HIS A 54 -0.36 0.77 -15.74
N MET A 55 0.52 1.34 -14.92
CA MET A 55 1.73 2.03 -15.36
C MET A 55 2.65 1.10 -16.17
N LEU A 56 2.78 -0.17 -15.78
CA LEU A 56 3.65 -1.12 -16.50
C LEU A 56 3.11 -1.62 -17.83
N ARG A 57 1.79 -1.68 -17.99
CA ARG A 57 1.15 -2.16 -19.22
C ARG A 57 0.71 -1.03 -20.16
N GLY A 58 0.62 0.19 -19.66
CA GLY A 58 0.17 1.35 -20.45
C GLY A 58 1.32 1.98 -21.24
N PRO A 59 1.22 2.07 -22.59
CA PRO A 59 2.30 2.62 -23.43
C PRO A 59 2.59 4.10 -23.13
N LYS A 60 1.58 4.86 -22.67
CA LYS A 60 1.72 6.26 -22.23
C LYS A 60 2.75 6.47 -21.10
N TYR A 61 3.08 5.42 -20.35
CA TYR A 61 3.92 5.51 -19.16
C TYR A 61 5.36 5.05 -19.40
N GLU A 62 5.82 4.95 -20.64
CA GLU A 62 7.15 4.46 -21.01
C GLU A 62 8.29 5.04 -20.16
N LEU A 63 8.34 6.37 -19.98
CA LEU A 63 9.35 7.02 -19.13
C LEU A 63 9.31 6.50 -17.68
N LEU A 64 8.11 6.34 -17.10
CA LEU A 64 7.94 5.82 -15.75
C LEU A 64 8.36 4.35 -15.67
N GLN A 65 8.09 3.56 -16.71
CA GLN A 65 8.53 2.16 -16.78
C GLN A 65 10.06 2.09 -16.80
N ILE A 66 10.73 2.94 -17.57
CA ILE A 66 12.20 3.05 -17.62
C ILE A 66 12.72 3.43 -16.24
N ILE A 67 12.15 4.45 -15.59
CA ILE A 67 12.58 4.88 -14.24
C ILE A 67 12.39 3.77 -13.21
N MET A 68 11.30 3.00 -13.31
CA MET A 68 10.98 1.94 -12.35
C MET A 68 11.83 0.69 -12.54
N LYS A 69 12.14 0.32 -13.80
CA LYS A 69 13.04 -0.79 -14.15
C LYS A 69 14.51 -0.41 -13.95
N GLY A 70 14.83 0.88 -14.11
CA GLY A 70 16.17 1.42 -13.98
C GLY A 70 16.73 1.22 -12.58
N LYS A 71 17.79 0.40 -12.49
CA LYS A 71 18.62 0.35 -11.29
C LYS A 71 19.58 1.53 -11.35
N ILE A 72 19.30 2.58 -10.58
CA ILE A 72 20.26 3.68 -10.40
C ILE A 72 21.38 3.17 -9.50
N GLU A 73 22.60 3.11 -10.04
CA GLU A 73 23.78 2.76 -9.27
C GLU A 73 24.06 3.80 -8.18
N GLY A 74 24.57 3.33 -7.03
CA GLY A 74 24.88 4.16 -5.88
C GLY A 74 23.88 4.05 -4.71
N LYS A 75 24.31 4.57 -3.56
CA LYS A 75 23.53 4.56 -2.32
C LYS A 75 22.56 5.73 -2.29
N ARG A 76 21.34 5.52 -1.81
CA ARG A 76 20.40 6.63 -1.57
C ARG A 76 21.01 7.62 -0.57
N ARG A 77 20.96 8.92 -0.91
CA ARG A 77 21.42 10.00 -0.03
C ARG A 77 20.67 9.96 1.31
N ILE A 78 21.39 10.29 2.38
CA ILE A 78 20.84 10.47 3.72
C ILE A 78 19.67 11.47 3.68
N GLY A 79 18.60 11.18 4.41
CA GLY A 79 17.37 11.99 4.46
C GLY A 79 16.29 11.59 3.43
N ARG A 80 16.63 10.84 2.37
CA ARG A 80 15.61 10.30 1.45
C ARG A 80 14.81 9.21 2.17
N LYS A 81 13.47 9.21 1.99
CA LYS A 81 12.60 8.19 2.60
C LYS A 81 13.11 6.78 2.27
N ASN A 82 13.32 5.97 3.31
CA ASN A 82 13.83 4.59 3.20
C ASN A 82 12.90 3.65 2.43
N LEU A 83 11.60 3.95 2.41
CA LEU A 83 10.55 3.14 1.81
C LEU A 83 10.14 3.75 0.47
N SER A 84 10.72 3.24 -0.63
CA SER A 84 10.29 3.57 -1.98
C SER A 84 9.02 2.81 -2.35
N TRP A 85 8.30 3.27 -3.37
CA TRP A 85 7.10 2.58 -3.85
C TRP A 85 7.39 1.15 -4.31
N LEU A 86 8.45 0.94 -5.11
CA LEU A 86 8.87 -0.40 -5.53
C LEU A 86 9.27 -1.29 -4.34
N ARG A 87 10.01 -0.76 -3.36
CA ARG A 87 10.36 -1.50 -2.14
C ARG A 87 9.10 -1.86 -1.34
N ASN A 88 8.12 -0.98 -1.30
CA ASN A 88 6.87 -1.20 -0.59
C ASN A 88 6.09 -2.37 -1.21
N ILE A 89 5.94 -2.38 -2.54
CA ILE A 89 5.25 -3.46 -3.26
C ILE A 89 5.99 -4.78 -3.07
N ARG A 90 7.32 -4.81 -3.21
CA ARG A 90 8.13 -6.01 -2.95
C ARG A 90 8.00 -6.55 -1.53
N THR A 91 7.92 -5.65 -0.55
CA THR A 91 7.74 -6.05 0.86
C THR A 91 6.37 -6.70 1.06
N TRP A 92 5.34 -6.30 0.30
CA TRP A 92 4.03 -6.92 0.36
C TRP A 92 3.95 -8.22 -0.41
N SER A 93 4.48 -8.26 -1.64
CA SER A 93 4.40 -9.43 -2.52
C SER A 93 5.39 -10.54 -2.15
N GLY A 94 6.46 -10.22 -1.43
CA GLY A 94 7.57 -11.15 -1.20
C GLY A 94 8.44 -11.41 -2.43
N LEU A 95 8.07 -10.87 -3.59
CA LEU A 95 8.75 -11.10 -4.87
C LEU A 95 10.01 -10.25 -5.01
N ASN A 96 10.95 -10.76 -5.80
CA ASN A 96 12.07 -9.95 -6.28
C ASN A 96 11.59 -8.94 -7.34
N VAL A 97 12.48 -8.03 -7.76
CA VAL A 97 12.10 -6.95 -8.70
C VAL A 97 11.72 -7.52 -10.07
N GLU A 98 12.47 -8.49 -10.57
CA GLU A 98 12.29 -9.07 -11.90
C GLU A 98 11.02 -9.91 -11.97
N GLU A 99 10.79 -10.76 -10.97
CA GLU A 99 9.54 -11.52 -10.80
C GLU A 99 8.33 -10.59 -10.74
N LEU A 100 8.42 -9.52 -9.94
CA LEU A 100 7.34 -8.54 -9.82
C LEU A 100 7.03 -7.89 -11.18
N PHE A 101 8.04 -7.55 -11.98
CA PHE A 101 7.82 -7.01 -13.32
C PHE A 101 7.24 -8.05 -14.28
N ARG A 102 7.71 -9.30 -14.26
CA ARG A 102 7.16 -10.38 -15.09
C ARG A 102 5.69 -10.63 -14.79
N VAL A 103 5.34 -10.81 -13.50
CA VAL A 103 3.96 -11.00 -13.07
C VAL A 103 3.10 -9.78 -13.42
N ALA A 104 3.62 -8.57 -13.24
CA ALA A 104 2.88 -7.35 -13.56
C ALA A 104 2.68 -7.09 -15.07
N SER A 105 3.47 -7.71 -15.94
CA SER A 105 3.25 -7.66 -17.39
C SER A 105 2.03 -8.47 -17.81
N ASP A 106 1.74 -9.58 -17.13
CA ASP A 106 0.54 -10.38 -17.35
C ASP A 106 -0.63 -9.81 -16.53
N ARG A 107 -1.79 -9.60 -17.18
CA ARG A 107 -2.95 -8.98 -16.50
C ARG A 107 -3.59 -9.94 -15.49
N GLU A 108 -3.72 -11.21 -15.83
CA GLU A 108 -4.43 -12.19 -15.02
C GLU A 108 -3.55 -12.62 -13.83
N GLN A 109 -2.27 -12.93 -14.06
CA GLN A 109 -1.34 -13.25 -12.96
C GLN A 109 -1.21 -12.08 -11.98
N TYR A 110 -1.15 -10.84 -12.49
CA TYR A 110 -1.10 -9.68 -11.62
C TYR A 110 -2.39 -9.48 -10.82
N LYS A 111 -3.56 -9.75 -11.43
CA LYS A 111 -4.84 -9.67 -10.73
C LYS A 111 -4.90 -10.71 -9.60
N GLU A 112 -4.48 -11.94 -9.86
CA GLU A 112 -4.40 -13.00 -8.84
C GLU A 112 -3.47 -12.61 -7.68
N LEU A 113 -2.29 -12.05 -7.99
CA LEU A 113 -1.37 -11.54 -6.98
C LEU A 113 -2.02 -10.44 -6.12
N VAL A 114 -2.66 -9.45 -6.76
CA VAL A 114 -3.30 -8.34 -6.04
C VAL A 114 -4.44 -8.83 -5.18
N ASP A 115 -5.29 -9.72 -5.69
CA ASP A 115 -6.39 -10.28 -4.93
C ASP A 115 -5.88 -11.13 -3.75
N GLY A 116 -4.83 -11.93 -3.94
CA GLY A 116 -4.19 -12.68 -2.87
C GLY A 116 -3.65 -11.77 -1.76
N LEU A 117 -2.98 -10.69 -2.12
CA LEU A 117 -2.41 -9.71 -1.18
C LEU A 117 -3.44 -8.91 -0.39
N LEU A 118 -4.67 -8.80 -0.91
CA LEU A 118 -5.76 -8.09 -0.26
C LEU A 118 -6.68 -9.02 0.55
N ARG A 119 -6.63 -10.34 0.30
CA ARG A 119 -7.34 -11.35 1.11
C ARG A 119 -6.58 -11.75 2.38
N SER A 120 -5.27 -11.54 2.43
CA SER A 120 -4.42 -11.88 3.57
C SER A 120 -4.46 -10.85 4.72
N GLU A 121 -5.40 -9.89 4.68
CA GLU A 121 -5.65 -8.85 5.70
C GLU A 121 -7.10 -8.88 6.16
#